data_AF-X1S4X5-F1
#
_entry.id   AF-X1S4X5-F1
#
_cell.length_a   1.000
_cell.length_b   1.000
_cell.length_c   1.000
_cell.angle_alpha   90.00
_cell.angle_beta   90.00
_cell.angle_gamma   90.00
#
_symmetry.space_group_name_H-M   'P 1'
#
loop_
_entity.id
_entity.type
_entity.pdbx_description
1 polymer ?
#
loop_
_entity_poly.entity_id
_entity_poly.type
_entity_poly.pdbx_seq_one_letter_code
_entity_poly.pdbx_strand_id
1 'polypeptide(L)'
;PDWWGNVPSETLHGGLDTGELAARLGSIVTFDRRGNIVWMDEFENGLGPWEVSGGGANNEVYICSEITMHGSLACVLHPGEEDDGEAIIRHNLPFPVLGGIGFEVAFVPQSWMKSFNIILFLYDGARRYDYQARYLHTDGTVRVCTGDDVYTPVGAPGSQGTGYHNHCIMKMVANSVT
;
A
#
# COMPACT_ATOMS: atom_id res chain seq x y z
N PRO A 1 -7.40 -32.70 0.60
CA PRO A 1 -6.10 -32.89 -0.05
C PRO A 1 -6.16 -32.42 -1.52
N ASP A 2 -5.74 -31.18 -1.75
CA ASP A 2 -5.66 -30.49 -3.05
C ASP A 2 -4.19 -30.44 -3.51
N TRP A 3 -3.69 -31.57 -4.00
CA TRP A 3 -2.30 -31.74 -4.42
C TRP A 3 -2.09 -31.43 -5.92
N TRP A 4 -2.64 -30.32 -6.41
CA TRP A 4 -2.42 -29.91 -7.80
C TRP A 4 -1.36 -28.82 -7.83
N GLY A 5 -0.18 -29.24 -8.30
CA GLY A 5 1.10 -28.55 -8.16
C GLY A 5 1.11 -27.11 -8.65
N ASN A 6 1.78 -26.26 -7.88
CA ASN A 6 2.23 -24.96 -8.33
C ASN A 6 3.17 -25.15 -9.53
N VAL A 7 2.72 -24.73 -10.71
CA VAL A 7 3.60 -24.52 -11.85
C VAL A 7 4.53 -23.35 -11.46
N PRO A 8 5.86 -23.52 -11.48
CA PRO A 8 6.78 -22.43 -11.22
C PRO A 8 6.47 -21.27 -12.17
N SER A 9 6.30 -20.07 -11.63
CA SER A 9 6.30 -18.86 -12.46
C SER A 9 7.76 -18.53 -12.79
N GLU A 10 8.04 -17.99 -13.98
CA GLU A 10 9.42 -17.73 -14.45
C GLU A 10 10.24 -16.87 -13.48
N THR A 11 9.59 -16.07 -12.65
CA THR A 11 10.22 -15.18 -11.66
C THR A 11 9.95 -15.56 -10.20
N LEU A 12 9.06 -16.51 -9.92
CA LEU A 12 8.61 -16.82 -8.55
C LEU A 12 8.53 -18.33 -8.34
N HIS A 13 9.36 -18.82 -7.42
CA HIS A 13 9.37 -20.21 -6.99
C HIS A 13 8.37 -20.40 -5.83
N GLY A 14 7.22 -21.02 -6.12
CA GLY A 14 6.21 -21.33 -5.10
C GLY A 14 6.66 -22.50 -4.21
N GLY A 15 7.00 -22.22 -2.95
CA GLY A 15 7.26 -23.26 -1.95
C GLY A 15 5.96 -23.84 -1.40
N LEU A 16 5.78 -25.16 -1.47
CA LEU A 16 4.69 -25.85 -0.79
C LEU A 16 4.92 -25.80 0.73
N ASP A 17 3.85 -25.60 1.50
CA ASP A 17 3.81 -25.68 2.97
C ASP A 17 4.46 -24.52 3.75
N THR A 18 4.39 -23.29 3.20
CA THR A 18 4.88 -22.08 3.88
C THR A 18 3.83 -21.38 4.73
N GLY A 19 2.55 -21.76 4.69
CA GLY A 19 1.50 -21.11 5.48
C GLY A 19 1.70 -21.28 7.00
N GLU A 20 2.02 -22.50 7.44
CA GLU A 20 2.35 -22.77 8.85
C GLU A 20 3.70 -22.14 9.26
N LEU A 21 4.70 -22.19 8.37
CA LEU A 21 5.99 -21.55 8.61
C LEU A 21 5.88 -20.02 8.67
N ALA A 22 5.06 -19.41 7.81
CA ALA A 22 4.76 -17.98 7.82
C ALA A 22 4.07 -17.59 9.12
N ALA A 23 3.13 -18.39 9.61
CA ALA A 23 2.52 -18.18 10.92
C ALA A 23 3.54 -18.29 12.07
N ARG A 24 4.50 -19.21 11.99
CA ARG A 24 5.57 -19.37 12.99
C ARG A 24 6.66 -18.30 12.93
N LEU A 25 6.93 -17.75 11.74
CA LEU A 25 7.91 -16.68 11.53
C LEU A 25 7.34 -15.28 11.82
N GLY A 26 6.09 -15.19 12.31
CA GLY A 26 5.47 -13.92 12.64
C GLY A 26 5.02 -13.12 11.42
N SER A 27 4.73 -13.79 10.30
CA SER A 27 4.13 -13.13 9.13
C SER A 27 2.89 -12.35 9.55
N ILE A 28 2.87 -11.08 9.15
CA ILE A 28 1.76 -10.13 9.39
C ILE A 28 0.42 -10.70 8.93
N VAL A 29 0.45 -11.56 7.90
CA VAL A 29 -0.72 -12.23 7.34
C VAL A 29 -0.59 -13.74 7.55
N THR A 30 -1.36 -14.28 8.49
CA THR A 30 -1.36 -15.71 8.87
C THR A 30 -2.28 -16.58 8.01
N PHE A 31 -3.26 -15.98 7.32
CA PHE A 31 -4.23 -16.67 6.48
C PHE A 31 -4.30 -16.01 5.10
N ASP A 32 -3.31 -16.25 4.24
CA ASP A 32 -3.25 -15.51 2.98
C ASP A 32 -3.71 -16.31 1.74
N ARG A 33 -4.59 -15.68 0.94
CA ARG A 33 -5.02 -16.06 -0.42
C ARG A 33 -4.66 -14.98 -1.46
N ARG A 34 -3.76 -14.05 -1.15
CA ARG A 34 -3.41 -12.86 -1.97
C ARG A 34 -2.51 -13.15 -3.18
N GLY A 35 -2.18 -14.42 -3.45
CA GLY A 35 -1.23 -14.80 -4.50
C GLY A 35 0.21 -14.73 -3.99
N ASN A 36 1.16 -14.44 -4.88
CA ASN A 36 2.58 -14.36 -4.51
C ASN A 36 2.91 -12.97 -3.96
N ILE A 37 3.49 -12.93 -2.75
CA ILE A 37 3.99 -11.69 -2.14
C ILE A 37 5.40 -11.43 -2.65
N VAL A 38 5.61 -10.31 -3.33
CA VAL A 38 6.93 -9.90 -3.84
C VAL A 38 7.70 -9.10 -2.79
N TRP A 39 6.99 -8.33 -1.96
CA TRP A 39 7.57 -7.46 -0.95
C TRP A 39 6.56 -7.10 0.14
N MET A 40 7.04 -6.86 1.35
CA MET A 40 6.25 -6.49 2.53
C MET A 40 7.15 -5.73 3.51
N ASP A 41 6.59 -4.74 4.20
CA ASP A 41 7.29 -3.98 5.23
C ASP A 41 6.34 -3.58 6.36
N GLU A 42 6.85 -3.68 7.59
CA GLU A 42 6.22 -3.25 8.85
C GLU A 42 6.98 -2.10 9.51
N PHE A 43 8.01 -1.56 8.85
CA PHE A 43 8.85 -0.45 9.32
C PHE A 43 9.72 -0.73 10.55
N GLU A 44 9.82 -1.98 11.02
CA GLU A 44 10.72 -2.36 12.12
C GLU A 44 12.21 -2.10 11.80
N ASN A 45 12.56 -2.07 10.51
CA ASN A 45 13.90 -1.74 10.03
C ASN A 45 14.05 -0.27 9.61
N GLY A 46 13.08 0.58 9.96
CA GLY A 46 13.05 2.00 9.63
C GLY A 46 12.74 2.29 8.15
N LEU A 47 13.18 3.45 7.66
CA LEU A 47 12.88 3.94 6.30
C LEU A 47 13.96 3.59 5.26
N GLY A 48 14.95 2.78 5.60
CA GLY A 48 16.08 2.48 4.70
C GLY A 48 15.69 2.00 3.29
N PRO A 49 14.67 1.13 3.14
CA PRO A 49 14.17 0.70 1.83
C PRO A 49 13.36 1.75 1.06
N TRP A 50 12.97 2.85 1.69
CA TRP A 50 12.03 3.84 1.14
C TRP A 50 12.74 5.11 0.67
N GLU A 51 12.35 5.59 -0.50
CA GLU A 51 12.61 6.96 -0.94
C GLU A 51 11.60 7.89 -0.25
N VAL A 52 12.10 8.89 0.47
CA VAL A 52 11.29 9.89 1.18
C VAL A 52 11.27 11.18 0.38
N SER A 53 10.09 11.77 0.20
CA SER A 53 9.90 13.06 -0.46
C SER A 53 8.63 13.76 0.06
N GLY A 54 8.38 14.99 -0.37
CA GLY A 54 7.15 15.71 -0.07
C GLY A 54 7.20 17.16 -0.56
N GLY A 55 6.10 17.87 -0.34
CA GLY A 55 5.96 19.31 -0.62
C GLY A 55 5.31 20.08 0.53
N GLY A 56 5.51 21.40 0.53
CA GLY A 56 5.00 22.34 1.53
C GLY A 56 5.92 22.54 2.74
N ALA A 57 5.75 23.66 3.44
CA ALA A 57 6.47 23.94 4.69
C ALA A 57 6.18 22.88 5.77
N ASN A 58 7.19 22.53 6.57
CA ASN A 58 7.07 21.58 7.69
C ASN A 58 6.61 20.16 7.30
N ASN A 59 6.84 19.73 6.05
CA ASN A 59 6.64 18.33 5.70
C ASN A 59 7.70 17.44 6.38
N GLU A 60 7.29 16.24 6.79
CA GLU A 60 8.19 15.27 7.40
C GLU A 60 7.72 13.85 7.18
N VAL A 61 8.67 12.93 7.06
CA VAL A 61 8.41 11.48 7.12
C VAL A 61 9.36 10.90 8.15
N TYR A 62 8.80 10.23 9.15
CA TYR A 62 9.58 9.64 10.23
C TYR A 62 8.92 8.37 10.75
N ILE A 63 9.64 7.66 11.62
CA ILE A 63 9.17 6.43 12.26
C ILE A 63 8.67 6.76 13.66
N CYS A 64 7.54 6.17 14.05
CA CYS A 64 6.89 6.38 15.34
C CYS A 64 6.41 5.04 15.93
N SER A 65 6.37 4.95 17.25
CA SER A 65 5.86 3.78 17.99
C SER A 65 4.51 4.02 18.69
N GLU A 66 3.87 5.17 18.47
CA GLU A 66 2.63 5.54 19.17
C GLU A 66 1.40 4.82 18.62
N ILE A 67 1.26 4.75 17.30
CA ILE A 67 0.11 4.18 16.61
C ILE A 67 0.61 3.16 15.58
N THR A 68 0.58 1.88 15.96
CA THR A 68 1.04 0.78 15.11
C THR A 68 -0.08 -0.25 14.94
N MET A 69 -0.16 -0.87 13.77
CA MET A 69 -1.11 -1.98 13.53
C MET A 69 -0.44 -3.34 13.81
N HIS A 70 0.81 -3.44 13.39
CA HIS A 70 1.70 -4.59 13.55
C HIS A 70 3.07 -4.06 13.94
N GLY A 71 3.84 -4.87 14.67
CA GLY A 71 5.16 -4.46 15.15
C GLY A 71 5.12 -3.36 16.22
N SER A 72 6.28 -2.77 16.44
CA SER A 72 6.55 -1.70 17.38
C SER A 72 6.70 -0.32 16.72
N LEU A 73 6.87 -0.28 15.39
CA LEU A 73 7.09 0.92 14.60
C LEU A 73 6.05 1.07 13.48
N ALA A 74 5.81 2.31 13.07
CA ALA A 74 5.03 2.68 11.90
C ALA A 74 5.62 3.93 11.23
N CYS A 75 5.41 4.08 9.93
CA CYS A 75 5.75 5.29 9.22
C CYS A 75 4.67 6.36 9.40
N VAL A 76 5.09 7.55 9.82
CA VAL A 76 4.26 8.75 9.87
C VAL A 76 4.55 9.58 8.62
N LEU A 77 3.49 9.93 7.91
CA LEU A 77 3.51 10.89 6.80
C LEU A 77 2.91 12.20 7.32
N HIS A 78 3.75 13.19 7.60
CA HIS A 78 3.33 14.53 8.01
C HIS A 78 3.36 15.45 6.78
N PRO A 79 2.23 15.66 6.08
CA PRO A 79 2.19 16.54 4.92
C PRO A 79 2.47 17.98 5.34
N GLY A 80 3.00 18.79 4.42
CA GLY A 80 3.29 20.19 4.70
C GLY A 80 2.04 21.01 5.08
N GLU A 81 2.25 22.09 5.82
CA GLU A 81 1.22 23.00 6.35
C GLU A 81 0.71 24.00 5.28
N GLU A 82 0.43 23.50 4.08
CA GLU A 82 -0.11 24.25 2.94
C GLU A 82 -1.34 23.51 2.37
N ASP A 83 -2.18 24.17 1.57
CA ASP A 83 -3.45 23.57 1.07
C ASP A 83 -3.24 22.29 0.24
N ASP A 84 -2.06 22.17 -0.38
CA ASP A 84 -1.61 21.01 -1.15
C ASP A 84 -0.27 20.45 -0.64
N GLY A 85 0.01 20.61 0.65
CA GLY A 85 1.17 19.98 1.29
C GLY A 85 1.08 18.46 1.24
N GLU A 86 2.23 17.79 1.08
CA GLU A 86 2.29 16.33 0.94
C GLU A 86 3.54 15.73 1.56
N ALA A 87 3.42 14.47 1.96
CA ALA A 87 4.51 13.62 2.40
C ALA A 87 4.38 12.26 1.71
N ILE A 88 5.48 11.77 1.16
CA ILE A 88 5.51 10.63 0.24
C ILE A 88 6.62 9.68 0.67
N ILE A 89 6.29 8.40 0.74
CA ILE A 89 7.26 7.30 0.68
C ILE A 89 7.07 6.54 -0.63
N ARG A 90 8.18 6.13 -1.25
CA ARG A 90 8.18 5.32 -2.48
C ARG A 90 9.15 4.16 -2.34
N HIS A 91 8.74 2.99 -2.79
CA HIS A 91 9.62 1.84 -2.94
C HIS A 91 9.60 1.39 -4.40
N ASN A 92 10.79 1.18 -4.99
CA ASN A 92 10.94 0.76 -6.38
C ASN A 92 11.38 -0.70 -6.42
N LEU A 93 10.63 -1.52 -7.14
CA LEU A 93 10.93 -2.94 -7.36
C LEU A 93 11.18 -3.20 -8.85
N PRO A 94 12.02 -4.19 -9.21
CA PRO A 94 12.07 -4.68 -10.58
C PRO A 94 10.68 -5.13 -11.06
N PHE A 95 10.40 -4.87 -12.32
CA PHE A 95 9.11 -5.18 -12.93
C PHE A 95 8.83 -6.70 -12.91
N PRO A 96 7.80 -7.19 -12.19
CA PRO A 96 7.42 -8.60 -12.26
C PRO A 96 6.76 -8.89 -13.61
N VAL A 97 6.78 -10.15 -14.06
CA VAL A 97 6.08 -10.58 -15.30
C VAL A 97 4.63 -10.08 -15.27
N LEU A 98 4.17 -9.53 -16.41
CA LEU A 98 2.83 -8.95 -16.55
C LEU A 98 1.74 -9.94 -16.08
N GLY A 99 0.93 -9.48 -15.14
CA GLY A 99 -0.13 -10.23 -14.49
C GLY A 99 -1.00 -9.34 -13.60
N GLY A 100 -1.83 -9.95 -12.76
CA GLY A 100 -2.52 -9.24 -11.70
C GLY A 100 -1.52 -8.80 -10.63
N ILE A 101 -1.30 -7.49 -10.50
CA ILE A 101 -0.44 -6.88 -9.48
C ILE A 101 -1.29 -6.04 -8.55
N GLY A 102 -0.97 -6.04 -7.27
CA GLY A 102 -1.65 -5.21 -6.31
C GLY A 102 -0.74 -4.91 -5.13
N PHE A 103 -1.16 -3.94 -4.34
CA PHE A 103 -0.59 -3.69 -3.03
C PHE A 103 -1.74 -3.55 -2.03
N GLU A 104 -1.41 -3.73 -0.76
CA GLU A 104 -2.30 -3.48 0.37
C GLU A 104 -1.52 -2.65 1.37
N VAL A 105 -2.16 -1.61 1.92
CA VAL A 105 -1.58 -0.79 2.98
C VAL A 105 -2.59 -0.63 4.10
N ALA A 106 -2.09 -0.65 5.32
CA ALA A 106 -2.82 -0.22 6.49
C ALA A 106 -2.40 1.19 6.89
N PHE A 107 -3.36 2.06 7.19
CA PHE A 107 -3.09 3.44 7.59
C PHE A 107 -4.13 3.92 8.61
N VAL A 108 -3.79 4.97 9.36
CA VAL A 108 -4.71 5.64 10.31
C VAL A 108 -4.91 7.07 9.84
N PRO A 109 -6.10 7.45 9.33
CA PRO A 109 -6.35 8.82 8.91
C PRO A 109 -6.38 9.76 10.12
N GLN A 110 -5.73 10.93 9.98
CA GLN A 110 -5.84 12.01 10.94
C GLN A 110 -6.97 12.97 10.57
N SER A 111 -7.55 13.63 11.57
CA SER A 111 -8.73 14.49 11.40
C SER A 111 -8.58 15.63 10.38
N TRP A 112 -7.35 16.08 10.13
CA TRP A 112 -7.00 17.16 9.21
C TRP A 112 -6.46 16.66 7.87
N MET A 113 -6.37 15.34 7.68
CA MET A 113 -5.97 14.75 6.40
C MET A 113 -7.05 15.03 5.35
N LYS A 114 -6.67 15.56 4.19
CA LYS A 114 -7.59 15.76 3.04
C LYS A 114 -7.81 14.47 2.27
N SER A 115 -6.71 13.79 1.96
CA SER A 115 -6.72 12.53 1.21
C SER A 115 -5.50 11.66 1.51
N PHE A 116 -5.67 10.36 1.32
CA PHE A 116 -4.58 9.39 1.31
C PHE A 116 -4.54 8.71 -0.07
N ASN A 117 -3.38 8.71 -0.70
CA ASN A 117 -3.18 8.18 -2.06
C ASN A 117 -2.28 6.96 -2.00
N ILE A 118 -2.59 5.95 -2.81
CA ILE A 118 -1.64 4.90 -3.12
C ILE A 118 -1.56 4.77 -4.63
N ILE A 119 -0.32 4.74 -5.12
CA ILE A 119 0.00 4.87 -6.52
C ILE A 119 0.90 3.71 -6.92
N LEU A 120 0.51 2.96 -7.94
CA LEU A 120 1.32 1.95 -8.59
C LEU A 120 1.76 2.49 -9.95
N PHE A 121 3.07 2.63 -10.12
CA PHE A 121 3.69 2.90 -11.40
C PHE A 121 4.30 1.64 -11.97
N LEU A 122 3.91 1.31 -13.19
CA LEU A 122 4.41 0.16 -13.94
C LEU A 122 5.11 0.69 -15.19
N TYR A 123 6.38 0.33 -15.37
CA TYR A 123 7.14 0.68 -16.57
C TYR A 123 7.76 -0.57 -17.19
N ASP A 124 7.34 -0.91 -18.41
CA ASP A 124 7.79 -2.11 -19.13
C ASP A 124 9.01 -1.85 -20.05
N GLY A 125 9.59 -0.65 -20.00
CA GLY A 125 10.66 -0.20 -20.89
C GLY A 125 10.19 0.56 -22.12
N ALA A 126 8.90 0.52 -22.46
CA ALA A 126 8.29 1.25 -23.57
C ALA A 126 7.10 2.13 -23.15
N ARG A 127 6.30 1.68 -22.17
CA ARG A 127 5.08 2.34 -21.69
C ARG A 127 5.07 2.42 -20.18
N ARG A 128 4.48 3.51 -19.69
CA ARG A 128 4.19 3.74 -18.27
C ARG A 128 2.69 3.56 -18.04
N TYR A 129 2.31 2.76 -17.06
CA TYR A 129 0.93 2.57 -16.60
C TYR A 129 0.80 3.10 -15.18
N ASP A 130 -0.20 3.95 -14.97
CA ASP A 130 -0.42 4.66 -13.72
C ASP A 130 -1.78 4.22 -13.13
N TYR A 131 -1.72 3.51 -12.01
CA TYR A 131 -2.91 3.09 -11.26
C TYR A 131 -2.91 3.78 -9.91
N GLN A 132 -4.01 4.45 -9.57
CA GLN A 132 -4.10 5.21 -8.32
C GLN A 132 -5.40 4.88 -7.61
N ALA A 133 -5.32 4.68 -6.29
CA ALA A 133 -6.47 4.65 -5.39
C ALA A 133 -6.33 5.79 -4.40
N ARG A 134 -7.40 6.55 -4.20
CA ARG A 134 -7.46 7.71 -3.31
C ARG A 134 -8.60 7.54 -2.33
N TYR A 135 -8.28 7.56 -1.05
CA TYR A 135 -9.25 7.78 0.01
C TYR A 135 -9.37 9.28 0.28
N LEU A 136 -10.55 9.85 0.11
CA LEU A 136 -10.86 11.23 0.50
C LEU A 136 -11.46 11.21 1.90
N HIS A 137 -10.78 11.82 2.86
CA HIS A 137 -11.27 11.85 4.23
C HIS A 137 -12.41 12.85 4.41
N THR A 138 -12.46 13.89 3.57
CA THR A 138 -13.48 14.95 3.61
C THR A 138 -14.90 14.43 3.38
N ASP A 139 -15.07 13.46 2.49
CA ASP A 139 -16.37 12.85 2.16
C ASP A 139 -16.42 11.34 2.45
N GLY A 140 -15.31 10.74 2.91
CA GLY A 140 -15.19 9.32 3.20
C GLY A 140 -15.26 8.42 1.96
N THR A 141 -15.04 8.96 0.76
CA THR A 141 -15.10 8.20 -0.50
C THR A 141 -13.75 7.59 -0.87
N VAL A 142 -13.81 6.45 -1.56
CA VAL A 142 -12.66 5.87 -2.26
C VAL A 142 -12.87 6.08 -3.75
N ARG A 143 -11.85 6.61 -4.41
CA ARG A 143 -11.84 6.88 -5.85
C ARG A 143 -10.64 6.21 -6.50
N VAL A 144 -10.78 5.84 -7.77
CA VAL A 144 -9.69 5.24 -8.56
C VAL A 144 -9.42 6.05 -9.82
N CYS A 145 -8.15 6.10 -10.22
CA CYS A 145 -7.70 6.68 -11.48
C CYS A 145 -6.97 5.60 -12.30
N THR A 146 -7.25 5.55 -13.60
CA THR A 146 -6.67 4.58 -14.56
C THR A 146 -5.97 5.28 -15.74
N GLY A 147 -5.37 6.45 -15.49
CA GLY A 147 -4.57 7.17 -16.49
C GLY A 147 -4.81 8.68 -16.48
N ASP A 148 -5.96 9.12 -16.98
CA ASP A 148 -6.23 10.53 -17.35
C ASP A 148 -6.43 11.51 -16.16
N ASP A 149 -5.89 11.20 -14.97
CA ASP A 149 -6.11 11.94 -13.72
C ASP A 149 -7.59 12.14 -13.34
N VAL A 150 -8.49 11.36 -13.95
CA VAL A 150 -9.91 11.34 -13.62
C VAL A 150 -10.18 10.30 -12.54
N TYR A 151 -10.46 10.80 -11.34
CA TYR A 151 -10.81 9.96 -10.19
C TYR A 151 -12.29 9.61 -10.16
N THR A 152 -12.62 8.35 -10.43
CA THR A 152 -14.00 7.83 -10.40
C THR A 152 -14.31 7.21 -9.02
N PRO A 153 -15.42 7.57 -8.37
CA PRO A 153 -15.79 6.98 -7.08
C PRO A 153 -16.17 5.50 -7.24
N VAL A 154 -15.64 4.65 -6.35
CA VAL A 154 -15.87 3.20 -6.34
C VAL A 154 -16.46 2.69 -5.03
N GLY A 155 -16.47 3.52 -3.98
CA GLY A 155 -17.04 3.16 -2.69
C GLY A 155 -17.02 4.33 -1.70
N ALA A 156 -17.74 4.15 -0.60
CA ALA A 156 -17.78 5.08 0.52
C ALA A 156 -17.79 4.30 1.83
N PRO A 157 -16.61 3.91 2.37
CA PRO A 157 -16.53 3.32 3.71
C PRO A 157 -17.06 4.27 4.80
N GLY A 158 -17.27 5.54 4.46
CA GLY A 158 -17.77 6.58 5.35
C GLY A 158 -16.63 7.38 5.98
N SER A 159 -16.99 8.47 6.65
CA SER A 159 -16.06 9.23 7.49
C SER A 159 -15.74 8.41 8.73
N GLN A 160 -14.46 8.28 9.06
CA GLN A 160 -14.07 7.61 10.29
C GLN A 160 -14.38 8.50 11.51
N GLY A 161 -14.72 7.87 12.63
CA GLY A 161 -15.09 8.58 13.85
C GLY A 161 -13.94 9.44 14.37
N THR A 162 -14.25 10.67 14.82
CA THR A 162 -13.30 11.58 15.45
C THR A 162 -12.87 11.04 16.82
N GLY A 163 -11.57 11.11 17.14
CA GLY A 163 -11.06 10.77 18.47
C GLY A 163 -10.67 9.31 18.69
N TYR A 164 -10.68 8.48 17.65
CA TYR A 164 -10.17 7.11 17.69
C TYR A 164 -9.12 6.88 16.60
N HIS A 165 -8.09 6.09 16.92
CA HIS A 165 -7.16 5.55 15.93
C HIS A 165 -7.81 4.37 15.24
N ASN A 166 -8.52 4.65 14.15
CA ASN A 166 -9.16 3.62 13.35
C ASN A 166 -8.17 3.16 12.26
N HIS A 167 -7.76 1.90 12.31
CA HIS A 167 -6.94 1.31 11.27
C HIS A 167 -7.79 1.05 10.02
N CYS A 168 -7.45 1.72 8.93
CA CYS A 168 -7.97 1.49 7.60
C CYS A 168 -7.07 0.51 6.86
N ILE A 169 -7.66 -0.38 6.06
CA ILE A 169 -6.91 -1.19 5.09
C ILE A 169 -7.41 -0.80 3.70
N MET A 170 -6.52 -0.35 2.84
CA MET A 170 -6.82 -0.09 1.44
C MET A 170 -6.01 -1.05 0.56
N LYS A 171 -6.74 -1.73 -0.33
CA LYS A 171 -6.20 -2.71 -1.26
C LYS A 171 -6.51 -2.30 -2.69
N MET A 172 -5.49 -2.26 -3.52
CA MET A 172 -5.64 -2.03 -4.96
C MET A 172 -5.10 -3.23 -5.71
N VAL A 173 -5.86 -3.69 -6.71
CA VAL A 173 -5.43 -4.75 -7.64
C VAL A 173 -5.65 -4.22 -9.04
N ALA A 174 -4.57 -4.16 -9.82
CA ALA A 174 -4.54 -3.78 -11.21
C ALA A 174 -4.19 -4.99 -12.08
N ASN A 175 -4.91 -5.15 -13.19
CA ASN A 175 -4.54 -6.13 -14.19
C ASN A 175 -3.65 -5.42 -15.22
N SER A 176 -2.36 -5.76 -15.24
CA SER A 176 -1.40 -5.15 -16.17
C SER A 176 -1.42 -5.76 -17.58
N VAL A 177 -2.28 -6.77 -17.81
CA VAL A 177 -2.38 -7.51 -19.08
C VAL A 177 -3.40 -6.89 -20.05
N THR A 178 -4.25 -5.99 -19.57
CA THR A 178 -5.35 -5.33 -20.32
C THR A 178 -5.18 -3.82 -20.30
#